data_AF-A0A3B9L571-F1
#
_entry.id   AF-A0A3B9L571-F1
#
_cell.length_a   1.000
_cell.length_b   1.000
_cell.length_c   1.000
_cell.angle_alpha   90.00
_cell.angle_beta   90.00
_cell.angle_gamma   90.00
#
_symmetry.space_group_name_H-M   'P 1'
#
loop_
_entity.id
_entity.type
_entity.pdbx_description
1 polymer ?
#
loop_
_entity_poly.entity_id
_entity_poly.type
_entity_poly.pdbx_seq_one_letter_code
_entity_poly.pdbx_strand_id
1 'polypeptide(L)'
;YSRKNILNEFASLDEFLTKWKSSKKKAAIIEALAEYGIELPKLAQEVGKDYGDFDLICHIAFDQPPLTRAERANNVKKRNYFTKYGEQARAVLEALLDKYADEGVTTIENNNVLKLKPFDTIGTPVEIINDVFGGKAKYEQAIQELEEELFKQANS
;
A
#
# COMPACT_ATOMS: atom_id res chain seq x y z
N TYR A 1 24.56 1.96 7.66
CA TYR A 1 24.04 3.19 8.29
C TYR A 1 22.52 3.23 8.30
N SER A 2 21.84 2.90 7.20
CA SER A 2 20.38 2.94 7.09
C SER A 2 19.62 2.14 8.16
N ARG A 3 20.05 0.90 8.50
CA ARG A 3 19.44 0.11 9.60
C ARG A 3 19.42 0.86 10.93
N LYS A 4 20.55 1.45 11.34
CA LYS A 4 20.66 2.15 12.63
C LYS A 4 19.77 3.39 12.68
N ASN A 5 19.65 4.10 11.56
CA ASN A 5 18.80 5.30 11.48
C ASN A 5 17.32 4.94 11.52
N ILE A 6 16.90 3.86 10.82
CA ILE A 6 15.52 3.38 10.88
C ILE A 6 15.20 2.94 12.32
N LEU A 7 16.11 2.22 12.99
CA LEU A 7 15.91 1.77 14.37
C LEU A 7 15.90 2.91 15.42
N ASN A 8 16.41 4.09 15.08
CA ASN A 8 16.28 5.28 15.95
C ASN A 8 14.88 5.89 15.89
N GLU A 9 14.22 5.83 14.72
CA GLU A 9 12.84 6.33 14.53
C GLU A 9 11.81 5.25 14.91
N PHE A 10 12.13 3.98 14.68
CA PHE A 10 11.28 2.82 14.97
C PHE A 10 12.03 1.78 15.79
N ALA A 11 11.79 1.74 17.09
CA ALA A 11 12.49 0.85 18.02
C ALA A 11 12.22 -0.65 17.77
N SER A 12 11.12 -0.96 17.07
CA SER A 12 10.75 -2.34 16.73
C SER A 12 9.92 -2.41 15.45
N LEU A 13 9.80 -3.62 14.90
CA LEU A 13 8.92 -3.90 13.76
C LEU A 13 7.47 -3.52 14.10
N ASP A 14 6.99 -3.86 15.30
CA ASP A 14 5.62 -3.57 15.72
C ASP A 14 5.32 -2.06 15.76
N GLU A 15 6.27 -1.26 16.23
CA GLU A 15 6.17 0.20 16.24
C GLU A 15 6.11 0.76 14.82
N PHE A 16 6.96 0.27 13.92
CA PHE A 16 6.89 0.62 12.50
C PHE A 16 5.55 0.24 11.88
N LEU A 17 5.04 -0.96 12.12
CA LEU A 17 3.76 -1.42 11.56
C LEU A 17 2.59 -0.59 12.09
N THR A 18 2.59 -0.27 13.37
CA THR A 18 1.58 0.58 14.01
C THR A 18 1.62 1.99 13.40
N LYS A 19 2.81 2.57 13.23
CA LYS A 19 2.96 3.88 12.58
C LYS A 19 2.52 3.85 11.12
N TRP A 20 2.95 2.83 10.37
CA TRP A 20 2.61 2.65 8.96
C TRP A 20 1.10 2.53 8.78
N LYS A 21 0.45 1.68 9.58
CA LYS A 21 -1.00 1.49 9.55
C LYS A 21 -1.78 2.75 9.92
N SER A 22 -1.34 3.47 10.95
CA SER A 22 -2.03 4.67 11.44
C SER A 22 -1.80 5.93 10.58
N SER A 23 -0.77 5.94 9.74
CA SER A 23 -0.52 7.08 8.86
C SER A 23 -1.50 7.14 7.70
N LYS A 24 -2.11 8.31 7.52
CA LYS A 24 -3.00 8.61 6.37
C LYS A 24 -2.26 8.78 5.05
N LYS A 25 -0.95 9.08 5.10
CA LYS A 25 -0.12 9.29 3.93
C LYS A 25 1.22 8.61 4.17
N LYS A 26 1.52 7.53 3.45
CA LYS A 26 2.80 6.83 3.60
C LYS A 26 3.97 7.72 3.17
N ALA A 27 3.73 8.61 2.21
CA ALA A 27 4.69 9.65 1.81
C ALA A 27 5.29 10.41 3.00
N ALA A 28 4.49 10.76 4.02
CA ALA A 28 5.00 11.48 5.18
C ALA A 28 5.99 10.65 6.02
N ILE A 29 5.81 9.32 6.06
CA ILE A 29 6.79 8.42 6.70
C ILE A 29 8.07 8.38 5.87
N ILE A 30 7.94 8.31 4.54
CA ILE A 30 9.09 8.28 3.63
C ILE A 30 9.90 9.57 3.71
N GLU A 31 9.22 10.72 3.74
CA GLU A 31 9.83 12.04 3.90
C GLU A 31 10.57 12.14 5.25
N ALA A 32 9.94 11.73 6.35
CA ALA A 32 10.59 11.71 7.67
C ALA A 32 11.86 10.84 7.67
N LEU A 33 11.81 9.65 7.05
CA LEU A 33 12.99 8.78 6.93
C LEU A 33 14.09 9.43 6.08
N ALA A 34 13.73 10.15 5.03
CA ALA A 34 14.69 10.90 4.21
C ALA A 34 15.38 12.02 5.02
N GLU A 35 14.69 12.68 5.95
CA GLU A 35 15.29 13.67 6.88
C GLU A 35 16.36 13.04 7.79
N TYR A 36 16.22 11.76 8.13
CA TYR A 36 17.24 10.97 8.84
C TYR A 36 18.33 10.38 7.92
N GLY A 37 18.39 10.81 6.66
CA GLY A 37 19.37 10.37 5.67
C GLY A 37 19.11 8.97 5.10
N ILE A 38 17.88 8.47 5.18
CA ILE A 38 17.50 7.18 4.60
C ILE A 38 16.95 7.43 3.20
N GLU A 39 17.77 7.16 2.19
CA GLU A 39 17.39 7.32 0.79
C GLU A 39 16.82 6.00 0.23
N LEU A 40 15.52 5.76 0.42
CA LEU A 40 14.85 4.57 -0.11
C LEU A 40 15.08 4.34 -1.61
N PRO A 41 15.13 5.37 -2.49
CA PRO A 41 15.44 5.16 -3.91
C PRO A 41 16.84 4.60 -4.17
N LYS A 42 17.82 4.84 -3.28
CA LYS A 42 19.15 4.21 -3.38
C LYS A 42 19.11 2.76 -2.90
N LEU A 43 18.41 2.52 -1.80
CA LEU A 43 18.22 1.18 -1.26
C LEU A 43 17.48 0.25 -2.25
N ALA A 44 16.49 0.79 -2.96
CA ALA A 44 15.79 0.07 -4.04
C ALA A 44 16.72 -0.30 -5.21
N GLN A 45 17.80 0.45 -5.46
CA GLN A 45 18.77 0.09 -6.51
C GLN A 45 19.65 -1.08 -6.09
N GLU A 46 19.89 -1.24 -4.79
CA GLU A 46 20.71 -2.33 -4.24
C GLU A 46 19.90 -3.63 -4.05
N VAL A 47 18.67 -3.51 -3.54
CA VAL A 47 17.80 -4.65 -3.22
C VAL A 47 16.93 -5.06 -4.40
N GLY A 48 16.34 -4.09 -5.11
CA GLY A 48 15.43 -4.30 -6.23
C GLY A 48 14.34 -3.22 -6.31
N LYS A 49 14.03 -2.76 -7.53
CA LYS A 49 13.05 -1.68 -7.77
C LYS A 49 11.60 -2.16 -7.71
N ASP A 50 11.39 -3.46 -7.73
CA ASP A 50 10.06 -4.08 -7.64
C ASP A 50 9.53 -4.09 -6.20
N TYR A 51 10.42 -3.94 -5.21
CA TYR A 51 10.08 -3.81 -3.80
C TYR A 51 9.50 -2.42 -3.50
N GLY A 52 8.44 -2.41 -2.68
CA GLY A 52 7.88 -1.16 -2.18
C GLY A 52 8.68 -0.62 -1.00
N ASP A 53 8.50 0.67 -0.71
CA ASP A 53 9.14 1.35 0.42
C ASP A 53 8.96 0.60 1.75
N PHE A 54 7.75 0.09 1.99
CA PHE A 54 7.42 -0.73 3.15
C PHE A 54 8.32 -1.96 3.31
N ASP A 55 8.48 -2.73 2.23
CA ASP A 55 9.26 -3.96 2.23
C ASP A 55 10.75 -3.69 2.35
N LEU A 56 11.24 -2.62 1.72
CA LEU A 56 12.62 -2.17 1.86
C LEU A 56 12.93 -1.83 3.32
N ILE A 57 12.05 -1.07 3.99
CA ILE A 57 12.21 -0.72 5.41
C ILE A 57 12.18 -1.99 6.26
N CYS A 58 11.19 -2.86 6.05
CA CYS A 58 11.06 -4.13 6.77
C CYS A 58 12.32 -5.00 6.65
N HIS A 59 12.85 -5.14 5.44
CA HIS A 59 14.02 -5.95 5.16
C HIS A 59 15.30 -5.38 5.78
N ILE A 60 15.53 -4.08 5.60
CA ILE A 60 16.78 -3.43 6.00
C ILE A 60 16.88 -3.28 7.52
N ALA A 61 15.77 -2.91 8.16
CA ALA A 61 15.74 -2.61 9.59
C ALA A 61 15.47 -3.82 10.46
N PHE A 62 14.65 -4.77 9.98
CA PHE A 62 14.09 -5.86 10.80
C PHE A 62 14.37 -7.25 10.21
N ASP A 63 15.28 -7.36 9.24
CA ASP A 63 15.71 -8.62 8.60
C ASP A 63 14.53 -9.48 8.09
N GLN A 64 13.42 -8.84 7.69
CA GLN A 64 12.26 -9.54 7.12
C GLN A 64 12.50 -9.91 5.65
N PRO A 65 11.96 -11.02 5.15
CA PRO A 65 11.97 -11.33 3.73
C PRO A 65 11.13 -10.28 2.97
N PRO A 66 11.69 -9.55 2.00
CA PRO A 66 10.95 -8.51 1.29
C PRO A 66 10.00 -9.14 0.28
N LEU A 67 8.79 -8.60 0.18
CA LEU A 67 7.84 -8.96 -0.89
C LEU A 67 7.81 -7.84 -1.94
N THR A 68 7.78 -8.21 -3.20
CA THR A 68 7.53 -7.23 -4.27
C THR A 68 6.12 -6.66 -4.16
N ARG A 69 5.90 -5.48 -4.77
CA ARG A 69 4.56 -4.88 -4.86
C ARG A 69 3.57 -5.82 -5.53
N ALA A 70 4.00 -6.52 -6.59
CA ALA A 70 3.21 -7.54 -7.26
C ALA A 70 2.87 -8.72 -6.35
N GLU A 71 3.81 -9.22 -5.54
CA GLU A 71 3.54 -10.29 -4.58
C GLU A 71 2.52 -9.85 -3.51
N ARG A 72 2.63 -8.64 -2.97
CA ARG A 72 1.65 -8.11 -2.02
C ARG A 72 0.25 -8.02 -2.64
N ALA A 73 0.15 -7.43 -3.83
CA ALA A 73 -1.12 -7.36 -4.57
C ALA A 73 -1.73 -8.76 -4.77
N ASN A 74 -0.94 -9.70 -5.26
CA ASN A 74 -1.39 -11.08 -5.51
C ASN A 74 -1.79 -11.81 -4.23
N ASN A 75 -1.10 -11.58 -3.12
CA ASN A 75 -1.44 -12.17 -1.83
C ASN A 75 -2.80 -11.67 -1.33
N VAL A 76 -3.13 -10.39 -1.55
CA VAL A 76 -4.48 -9.86 -1.23
C VAL A 76 -5.53 -10.49 -2.14
N LYS A 77 -5.29 -10.55 -3.46
CA LYS A 77 -6.22 -11.16 -4.44
C LYS A 77 -6.58 -12.62 -4.13
N LYS A 78 -5.65 -13.37 -3.55
CA LYS A 78 -5.85 -14.78 -3.15
C LYS A 78 -6.64 -14.96 -1.85
N ARG A 79 -6.86 -13.90 -1.06
CA ARG A 79 -7.60 -13.95 0.21
C ARG A 79 -9.10 -13.77 -0.03
N ASN A 80 -9.89 -14.21 0.95
CA ASN A 80 -11.34 -14.06 0.95
C ASN A 80 -11.83 -12.60 1.19
N TYR A 81 -10.93 -11.61 1.14
CA TYR A 81 -11.25 -10.20 1.39
C TYR A 81 -12.33 -9.66 0.44
N PHE A 82 -12.32 -10.08 -0.82
CA PHE A 82 -13.24 -9.58 -1.85
C PHE A 82 -14.66 -10.14 -1.75
N THR A 83 -14.88 -11.18 -0.95
CA THR A 83 -16.18 -11.89 -0.89
C THR A 83 -17.32 -11.05 -0.31
N LYS A 84 -16.99 -9.97 0.41
CA LYS A 84 -17.95 -9.01 0.97
C LYS A 84 -18.37 -7.90 -0.01
N TYR A 85 -17.74 -7.82 -1.18
CA TYR A 85 -18.00 -6.78 -2.19
C TYR A 85 -18.75 -7.37 -3.40
N GLY A 86 -19.61 -6.55 -4.01
CA GLY A 86 -20.22 -6.89 -5.30
C GLY A 86 -19.21 -6.84 -6.45
N GLU A 87 -19.61 -7.32 -7.63
CA GLU A 87 -18.73 -7.46 -8.80
C GLU A 87 -18.01 -6.16 -9.18
N GLN A 88 -18.72 -5.03 -9.25
CA GLN A 88 -18.14 -3.74 -9.59
C GLN A 88 -17.14 -3.23 -8.53
N ALA A 89 -17.49 -3.32 -7.24
CA ALA A 89 -16.61 -2.89 -6.15
C ALA A 89 -15.35 -3.73 -6.09
N ARG A 90 -15.50 -5.05 -6.30
CA ARG A 90 -14.38 -5.97 -6.43
C ARG A 90 -13.49 -5.59 -7.62
N ALA A 91 -14.05 -5.33 -8.80
CA ALA A 91 -13.28 -4.93 -9.98
C ALA A 91 -12.47 -3.65 -9.73
N VAL A 92 -13.04 -2.66 -9.05
CA VAL A 92 -12.31 -1.45 -8.64
C VAL A 92 -11.15 -1.79 -7.70
N LEU A 93 -11.39 -2.57 -6.65
CA LEU A 93 -10.34 -2.93 -5.69
C LEU A 93 -9.23 -3.78 -6.32
N GLU A 94 -9.57 -4.71 -7.22
CA GLU A 94 -8.57 -5.50 -7.97
C GLU A 94 -7.74 -4.64 -8.91
N ALA A 95 -8.35 -3.69 -9.62
CA ALA A 95 -7.65 -2.74 -10.47
C ALA A 95 -6.75 -1.79 -9.67
N LEU A 96 -7.15 -1.41 -8.46
CA LEU A 96 -6.30 -0.64 -7.54
C LEU A 96 -5.05 -1.42 -7.14
N LEU A 97 -5.19 -2.73 -6.89
CA LEU A 97 -4.05 -3.59 -6.59
C LEU A 97 -3.10 -3.76 -7.78
N ASP A 98 -3.62 -3.85 -8.99
CA ASP A 98 -2.78 -3.89 -10.20
C ASP A 98 -2.00 -2.58 -10.36
N LYS A 99 -2.69 -1.45 -10.19
CA LYS A 99 -2.04 -0.12 -10.17
C LYS A 99 -0.98 0.00 -9.09
N TYR A 100 -1.23 -0.54 -7.90
CA TYR A 100 -0.24 -0.58 -6.83
C TYR A 100 0.99 -1.41 -7.20
N ALA A 101 0.82 -2.55 -7.86
CA ALA A 101 1.92 -3.39 -8.30
C ALA A 101 2.88 -2.61 -9.23
N ASP A 102 2.32 -1.80 -10.14
CA ASP A 102 3.09 -1.02 -11.12
C ASP A 102 3.64 0.30 -10.55
N GLU A 103 2.81 1.08 -9.86
CA GLU A 103 3.06 2.50 -9.56
C GLU A 103 3.25 2.77 -8.05
N GLY A 104 2.95 1.80 -7.18
CA GLY A 104 3.19 1.89 -5.73
C GLY A 104 2.02 2.41 -4.90
N VAL A 105 2.26 2.63 -3.59
CA VAL A 105 1.21 2.89 -2.57
C VAL A 105 0.39 4.15 -2.81
N THR A 106 0.95 5.14 -3.50
CA THR A 106 0.27 6.39 -3.85
C THR A 106 -0.98 6.18 -4.69
N THR A 107 -1.06 5.07 -5.43
CA THR A 107 -2.25 4.71 -6.22
C THR A 107 -3.44 4.31 -5.35
N ILE A 108 -3.19 3.78 -4.16
CA ILE A 108 -4.25 3.40 -3.20
C ILE A 108 -4.73 4.63 -2.43
N GLU A 109 -3.81 5.53 -2.08
CA GLU A 109 -4.09 6.72 -1.26
C GLU A 109 -4.67 7.91 -2.06
N ASN A 110 -4.64 7.86 -3.39
CA ASN A 110 -5.03 8.98 -4.25
C ASN A 110 -6.25 8.67 -5.13
N ASN A 111 -7.40 9.26 -4.78
CA ASN A 111 -8.66 9.10 -5.51
C ASN A 111 -8.59 9.55 -6.99
N ASN A 112 -7.59 10.34 -7.41
CA ASN A 112 -7.42 10.67 -8.83
C ASN A 112 -7.10 9.45 -9.69
N VAL A 113 -6.63 8.34 -9.11
CA VAL A 113 -6.44 7.07 -9.80
C VAL A 113 -7.73 6.59 -10.48
N LEU A 114 -8.90 6.91 -9.91
CA LEU A 114 -10.22 6.54 -10.45
C LEU A 114 -10.55 7.24 -11.77
N LYS A 115 -9.76 8.23 -12.20
CA LYS A 115 -9.90 8.88 -13.50
C LYS A 115 -9.09 8.16 -14.60
N LEU A 116 -8.29 7.17 -14.23
CA LEU A 116 -7.40 6.45 -15.13
C LEU A 116 -8.03 5.13 -15.59
N LYS A 117 -7.47 4.53 -16.64
CA LYS A 117 -7.82 3.17 -17.04
C LYS A 117 -7.40 2.14 -15.99
N PRO A 118 -8.22 1.10 -15.71
CA PRO A 118 -9.52 0.79 -16.33
C PRO A 118 -10.74 1.42 -15.63
N PHE A 119 -10.57 2.25 -14.60
CA PHE A 119 -11.66 2.78 -13.78
C PHE A 119 -12.64 3.65 -14.58
N ASP A 120 -12.17 4.38 -15.60
CA ASP A 120 -13.02 5.16 -16.50
C ASP A 120 -14.07 4.32 -17.24
N THR A 121 -13.84 3.00 -17.38
CA THR A 121 -14.80 2.07 -17.98
C THR A 121 -15.85 1.56 -16.99
N ILE A 122 -15.60 1.70 -15.69
CA ILE A 122 -16.53 1.32 -14.62
C ILE A 122 -17.51 2.46 -14.34
N GLY A 123 -17.01 3.70 -14.33
CA GLY A 123 -17.80 4.90 -14.13
C GLY A 123 -16.95 6.11 -13.79
N THR A 124 -17.58 7.27 -13.58
CA THR A 124 -16.86 8.44 -13.06
C THR A 124 -16.43 8.20 -11.59
N PRO A 125 -15.42 8.92 -11.07
CA PRO A 125 -15.01 8.78 -9.67
C PRO A 125 -16.17 8.97 -8.68
N VAL A 126 -17.13 9.83 -9.01
CA VAL A 126 -18.31 10.10 -8.18
C VAL A 126 -19.26 8.90 -8.18
N GLU A 127 -19.53 8.29 -9.34
CA GLU A 127 -20.37 7.10 -9.46
C GLU A 127 -19.72 5.89 -8.79
N ILE A 128 -18.42 5.70 -8.94
CA ILE A 128 -17.68 4.65 -8.23
C ILE A 128 -17.88 4.84 -6.71
N ILE A 129 -17.64 6.03 -6.18
CA ILE A 129 -17.74 6.26 -4.74
C ILE A 129 -19.18 6.09 -4.22
N ASN A 130 -20.17 6.63 -4.94
CA ASN A 130 -21.54 6.68 -4.45
C ASN A 130 -22.35 5.42 -4.80
N ASP A 131 -22.31 4.96 -6.05
CA ASP A 131 -23.15 3.88 -6.54
C ASP A 131 -22.49 2.51 -6.33
N VAL A 132 -21.19 2.39 -6.56
CA VAL A 132 -20.47 1.11 -6.42
C VAL A 132 -20.18 0.79 -4.94
N PHE A 133 -19.70 1.77 -4.17
CA PHE A 133 -19.38 1.57 -2.75
C PHE A 133 -20.51 1.97 -1.79
N GLY A 134 -21.54 2.67 -2.26
CA GLY A 134 -22.65 3.13 -1.42
C GLY A 134 -22.31 4.37 -0.58
N GLY A 135 -21.37 5.19 -1.03
CA GLY A 135 -21.03 6.49 -0.44
C GLY A 135 -19.56 6.59 0.00
N LYS A 136 -19.11 7.84 0.19
CA LYS A 136 -17.72 8.19 0.54
C LYS A 136 -17.18 7.42 1.75
N ALA A 137 -17.95 7.32 2.83
CA ALA A 137 -17.50 6.64 4.05
C ALA A 137 -17.19 5.15 3.81
N LYS A 138 -18.03 4.47 3.01
CA LYS A 138 -17.83 3.05 2.68
C LYS A 138 -16.66 2.85 1.72
N TYR A 139 -16.46 3.77 0.78
CA TYR A 139 -15.28 3.76 -0.08
C TYR A 139 -14.00 3.96 0.73
N GLU A 140 -13.93 4.99 1.58
CA GLU A 140 -12.76 5.25 2.44
C GLU A 140 -12.47 4.07 3.36
N GLN A 141 -13.51 3.44 3.93
CA GLN A 141 -13.36 2.21 4.70
C GLN A 141 -12.79 1.07 3.84
N ALA A 142 -13.29 0.86 2.63
CA ALA A 142 -12.79 -0.18 1.74
C ALA A 142 -11.30 0.04 1.39
N ILE A 143 -10.90 1.28 1.09
CA ILE A 143 -9.49 1.62 0.84
C ILE A 143 -8.62 1.36 2.07
N GLN A 144 -9.05 1.79 3.26
CA GLN A 144 -8.33 1.52 4.50
C GLN A 144 -8.17 0.02 4.74
N GLU A 145 -9.24 -0.77 4.58
CA GLU A 145 -9.16 -2.22 4.75
C GLU A 145 -8.27 -2.87 3.68
N LEU A 146 -8.26 -2.35 2.45
CA LEU A 146 -7.39 -2.84 1.37
C LEU A 146 -5.91 -2.58 1.70
N GLU A 147 -5.58 -1.39 2.21
CA GLU A 147 -4.23 -1.07 2.71
C GLU A 147 -3.83 -1.99 3.86
N GLU A 148 -4.73 -2.25 4.81
CA GLU A 148 -4.47 -3.18 5.90
C GLU A 148 -4.20 -4.59 5.37
N GLU A 149 -4.95 -5.06 4.37
CA GLU A 149 -4.69 -6.35 3.72
C GLU A 149 -3.33 -6.38 3.00
N LEU A 150 -2.98 -5.30 2.30
CA LEU A 150 -1.72 -5.14 1.56
C LEU A 150 -0.49 -5.21 2.48
N PHE A 151 -0.53 -4.54 3.61
CA PHE A 151 0.61 -4.41 4.53
C PHE A 151 0.55 -5.35 5.74
N LYS A 152 -0.41 -6.28 5.77
CA LYS A 152 -0.34 -7.42 6.69
C LYS A 152 0.98 -8.15 6.50
N GLN A 153 1.63 -8.48 7.62
CA GLN A 153 2.78 -9.37 7.60
C GLN A 153 2.33 -10.70 6.97
N ALA A 154 3.15 -11.23 6.06
CA ALA A 154 2.99 -12.61 5.65
C ALA A 154 3.38 -13.43 6.88
N ASN A 155 2.39 -13.95 7.62
CA ASN A 155 2.67 -14.85 8.74
C ASN A 155 3.54 -16.00 8.19
N SER A 156 4.76 -16.10 8.72
CA SER A 156 5.67 -17.23 8.51
C SER A 156 5.08 -18.55 8.98
#